data_AF-A0A174JUE7-F1
#
_entry.id   AF-A0A174JUE7-F1
#
_cell.length_a   1.000
_cell.length_b   1.000
_cell.length_c   1.000
_cell.angle_alpha   90.00
_cell.angle_beta   90.00
_cell.angle_gamma   90.00
#
_symmetry.space_group_name_H-M   'P 1'
#
loop_
_entity.id
_entity.type
_entity.pdbx_description
1 polymer ?
#
loop_
_entity_poly.entity_id
_entity_poly.type
_entity_poly.pdbx_seq_one_letter_code
_entity_poly.pdbx_strand_id
1 'polypeptide(L)'
;MEMQITVKDKNDAVKAEAAGREQAVLAWKGEYEEGDKIIFSFPEKNRFYIIRVDDTMDEAFIYGAGDVLVYEVPFGEGKTSYNPKSLGLTSLTTTGGKR
;
A
#
# COMPACT_ATOMS: atom_id res chain seq x y z
N MET A 1 15.88 -9.16 -5.45
CA MET A 1 14.91 -8.58 -4.50
C MET A 1 13.64 -8.28 -5.25
N GLU A 2 12.49 -8.46 -4.62
CA GLU A 2 11.15 -8.29 -5.21
C GLU A 2 10.45 -7.12 -4.52
N MET A 3 9.42 -6.54 -5.16
CA MET A 3 8.52 -5.63 -4.46
C MET A 3 7.64 -6.42 -3.50
N GLN A 4 7.30 -5.83 -2.36
CA GLN A 4 6.42 -6.44 -1.37
C GLN A 4 5.41 -5.42 -0.87
N ILE A 5 4.20 -5.89 -0.60
CA ILE A 5 3.14 -5.15 0.06
C ILE A 5 2.78 -5.92 1.32
N THR A 6 2.80 -5.25 2.47
CA THR A 6 2.44 -5.86 3.75
C THR A 6 1.44 -4.98 4.48
N VAL A 7 0.34 -5.55 4.91
CA VAL A 7 -0.59 -4.92 5.85
C VAL A 7 -0.23 -5.34 7.26
N LYS A 8 -0.03 -4.37 8.15
CA LYS A 8 0.20 -4.62 9.57
C LYS A 8 -0.82 -3.90 10.43
N ASP A 9 -1.09 -4.48 11.59
CA ASP A 9 -1.86 -3.81 12.63
C ASP A 9 -1.02 -2.79 13.43
N LYS A 10 -1.68 -2.13 14.38
CA LYS A 10 -1.06 -1.19 15.33
C LYS A 10 0.06 -1.78 16.19
N ASN A 11 0.10 -3.11 16.35
CA ASN A 11 1.09 -3.85 17.11
C ASN A 11 2.18 -4.49 16.22
N ASP A 12 2.23 -4.11 14.94
CA ASP A 12 3.13 -4.68 13.94
C ASP A 12 2.89 -6.15 13.57
N ALA A 13 1.74 -6.71 13.94
CA ALA A 13 1.32 -8.03 13.50
C ALA A 13 0.90 -7.99 12.02
N VAL A 14 1.39 -8.94 11.23
CA VAL A 14 1.08 -9.02 9.80
C VAL A 14 -0.35 -9.55 9.61
N LYS A 15 -1.21 -8.76 8.97
CA LYS A 15 -2.59 -9.15 8.59
C LYS A 15 -2.64 -9.80 7.20
N ALA A 16 -1.80 -9.32 6.27
CA ALA A 16 -1.70 -9.84 4.91
C ALA A 16 -0.39 -9.39 4.23
N GLU A 17 0.09 -10.15 3.24
CA GLU A 17 1.24 -9.77 2.43
C GLU A 17 1.19 -10.37 1.01
N ALA A 18 1.85 -9.70 0.07
CA ALA A 18 2.12 -10.23 -1.27
C ALA A 18 3.45 -9.67 -1.79
N ALA A 19 4.10 -10.40 -2.69
CA ALA A 19 5.35 -9.98 -3.32
C ALA A 19 5.36 -10.27 -4.83
N GLY A 20 6.20 -9.55 -5.58
CA GLY A 20 6.41 -9.81 -7.00
C GLY A 20 7.54 -8.98 -7.62
N ARG A 21 8.11 -9.50 -8.72
CA ARG A 21 9.32 -8.94 -9.35
C ARG A 21 9.06 -7.68 -10.15
N GLU A 22 8.02 -7.69 -10.98
CA GLU A 22 7.64 -6.57 -11.85
C GLU A 22 6.49 -5.75 -11.28
N GLN A 23 5.62 -6.43 -10.54
CA GLN A 23 4.50 -5.86 -9.83
C GLN A 23 4.20 -6.73 -8.62
N ALA A 24 3.86 -6.12 -7.48
CA ALA A 24 3.22 -6.83 -6.38
C ALA A 24 1.75 -6.41 -6.33
N VAL A 25 0.85 -7.39 -6.22
CA VAL A 25 -0.60 -7.18 -6.09
C VAL A 25 -1.09 -7.92 -4.85
N LEU A 26 -1.69 -7.20 -3.92
CA LEU A 26 -2.34 -7.78 -2.74
C LEU A 26 -3.84 -7.52 -2.83
N ALA A 27 -4.61 -8.55 -3.17
CA ALA A 27 -6.07 -8.55 -3.08
C ALA A 27 -6.48 -9.20 -1.76
N TRP A 28 -6.84 -8.38 -0.77
CA TRP A 28 -7.13 -8.86 0.58
C TRP A 28 -8.57 -8.52 0.99
N LYS A 29 -9.27 -9.52 1.53
CA LYS A 29 -10.62 -9.38 2.10
C LYS A 29 -10.51 -9.36 3.62
N GLY A 30 -10.09 -8.23 4.16
CA GLY A 30 -10.10 -7.97 5.59
C GLY A 30 -10.45 -6.51 5.88
N GLU A 31 -10.74 -6.23 7.13
CA GLU A 31 -11.10 -4.88 7.58
C GLU A 31 -9.89 -4.19 8.17
N TYR A 32 -9.72 -2.91 7.81
CA TYR A 32 -8.73 -2.06 8.44
C TYR A 32 -9.26 -1.49 9.76
N GLU A 33 -8.39 -1.47 10.76
CA GLU A 33 -8.65 -0.92 12.07
C GLU A 33 -7.78 0.30 12.32
N GLU A 34 -8.14 1.11 13.32
CA GLU A 34 -7.34 2.26 13.72
C GLU A 34 -5.91 1.84 14.11
N GLY A 35 -4.92 2.48 13.46
CA GLY A 35 -3.51 2.17 13.64
C GLY A 35 -2.97 1.12 12.67
N ASP A 36 -3.79 0.58 11.77
CA ASP A 36 -3.30 -0.24 10.66
C ASP A 36 -2.43 0.57 9.71
N LYS A 37 -1.42 -0.11 9.15
CA LYS A 37 -0.48 0.47 8.20
C LYS A 37 -0.24 -0.47 7.02
N ILE A 38 -0.05 0.13 5.86
CA ILE A 38 0.32 -0.55 4.63
C ILE A 38 1.78 -0.21 4.33
N ILE A 39 2.61 -1.22 4.18
CA ILE A 39 4.04 -1.10 3.96
C ILE A 39 4.34 -1.57 2.55
N PHE A 40 4.91 -0.68 1.74
CA PHE A 40 5.44 -1.00 0.43
C PHE A 40 6.96 -1.10 0.53
N SER A 41 7.52 -2.26 0.20
CA SER A 41 8.96 -2.47 0.10
C SER A 41 9.37 -2.52 -1.36
N PHE A 42 10.43 -1.79 -1.70
CA PHE A 42 10.93 -1.62 -3.06
C PHE A 42 12.30 -2.27 -3.24
N PRO A 43 12.57 -2.90 -4.40
CA PRO A 43 13.85 -3.56 -4.66
C PRO A 43 14.99 -2.58 -4.97
N GLU A 44 14.68 -1.33 -5.35
CA GLU A 44 15.66 -0.32 -5.73
C GLU A 44 15.34 1.03 -5.05
N LYS A 45 16.39 1.76 -4.66
CA LYS A 45 16.28 3.14 -4.14
C LYS A 45 16.49 4.14 -5.27
N ASN A 46 16.06 5.38 -5.07
CA ASN A 46 16.21 6.49 -6.01
C ASN A 46 15.53 6.24 -7.37
N ARG A 47 14.35 5.61 -7.34
CA ARG A 47 13.53 5.30 -8.52
C ARG A 47 12.08 5.71 -8.28
N PHE A 48 11.36 5.97 -9.36
CA PHE A 48 9.93 6.20 -9.32
C PHE A 48 9.13 4.89 -9.27
N TYR A 49 8.07 4.90 -8.49
CA TYR A 49 7.12 3.81 -8.35
C TYR A 49 5.71 4.34 -8.55
N ILE A 50 4.85 3.50 -9.12
CA ILE A 50 3.41 3.73 -9.15
C ILE A 50 2.83 2.85 -8.06
N ILE A 51 2.11 3.46 -7.12
CA ILE A 51 1.38 2.75 -6.07
C ILE A 51 -0.11 2.99 -6.20
N ARG A 52 -0.91 1.98 -5.86
CA ARG A 52 -2.34 2.11 -5.69
C ARG A 52 -2.74 1.49 -4.37
N VAL A 53 -3.41 2.28 -3.53
CA VAL A 53 -3.80 1.87 -2.18
C VAL A 53 -5.17 1.19 -2.17
N ASP A 54 -6.07 1.52 -3.10
CA ASP A 54 -7.39 0.90 -3.19
C ASP A 54 -7.92 1.08 -4.63
N ASP A 55 -8.81 0.19 -5.08
CA ASP A 55 -9.42 0.31 -6.41
C ASP A 55 -10.27 1.57 -6.57
N THR A 56 -10.74 2.15 -5.47
CA THR A 56 -11.50 3.41 -5.46
C THR A 56 -10.61 4.65 -5.30
N MET A 57 -9.29 4.49 -5.13
CA MET A 57 -8.32 5.57 -5.08
C MET A 57 -7.52 5.63 -6.39
N ASP A 58 -7.15 6.86 -6.78
CA ASP A 58 -6.25 7.08 -7.90
C ASP A 58 -4.83 6.59 -7.56
N GLU A 59 -4.09 6.22 -8.60
CA GLU A 59 -2.69 5.83 -8.47
C GLU A 59 -1.84 7.04 -8.06
N ALA A 60 -0.88 6.81 -7.17
CA ALA A 60 0.11 7.81 -6.77
C ALA A 60 1.47 7.50 -7.39
N PHE A 61 2.05 8.51 -8.04
CA PHE A 61 3.42 8.45 -8.56
C PHE A 61 4.38 8.99 -7.49
N ILE A 62 5.19 8.10 -6.92
CA ILE A 62 6.09 8.42 -5.80
C ILE A 62 7.55 8.32 -6.22
N TYR A 63 8.40 9.10 -5.57
CA TYR A 63 9.85 8.92 -5.63
C TYR A 63 10.32 8.10 -4.42
N GLY A 64 10.73 6.85 -4.67
CA GLY A 64 11.29 5.96 -3.66
C GLY A 64 12.71 6.37 -3.29
N ALA A 65 12.86 7.41 -2.46
CA ALA A 65 14.15 7.81 -1.91
C ALA A 65 14.77 6.70 -1.03
N GLY A 66 13.93 5.88 -0.41
CA GLY A 66 14.28 4.68 0.35
C GLY A 66 13.74 3.40 -0.27
N ASP A 67 13.91 2.29 0.45
CA ASP A 67 13.40 0.96 0.14
C ASP A 67 12.03 0.68 0.77
N VAL A 68 11.53 1.56 1.64
CA VAL A 68 10.26 1.38 2.34
C VAL A 68 9.42 2.65 2.26
N LEU A 69 8.14 2.50 1.95
CA LEU A 69 7.09 3.49 2.16
C LEU A 69 6.05 2.94 3.13
N VAL A 70 5.64 3.75 4.10
CA VAL A 70 4.56 3.44 5.04
C VAL A 70 3.38 4.35 4.73
N TYR A 71 2.21 3.76 4.49
CA TYR A 71 0.93 4.44 4.38
C TYR A 71 0.10 4.11 5.62
N GLU A 72 -0.14 5.12 6.46
CA GLU A 72 -1.01 5.00 7.63
C GLU A 72 -2.46 5.02 7.16
N VAL A 73 -3.24 3.99 7.52
CA VAL A 73 -4.62 3.88 7.05
C VAL A 73 -5.48 4.94 7.76
N PRO A 74 -6.14 5.86 7.02
CA PRO A 74 -6.97 6.89 7.64
C PRO A 74 -8.17 6.28 8.38
N PHE A 75 -8.41 6.72 9.61
CA PHE A 75 -9.53 6.28 10.44
C PHE A 75 -10.28 7.48 11.05
N GLY A 76 -11.51 7.27 11.50
CA GLY A 76 -12.34 8.32 12.12
C GLY A 76 -12.55 9.54 11.20
N GLU A 77 -12.25 10.74 11.70
CA GLU A 77 -12.36 11.99 10.92
C GLU A 77 -11.44 11.99 9.69
N GLY A 78 -10.29 11.29 9.74
CA GLY A 78 -9.37 11.15 8.61
C GLY A 78 -9.97 10.40 7.41
N LYS A 79 -11.07 9.64 7.62
CA LYS A 79 -11.78 8.91 6.57
C LYS A 79 -12.77 9.79 5.79
N THR A 80 -13.18 10.94 6.33
CA THR A 80 -14.23 11.79 5.72
C THR A 80 -13.85 12.39 4.36
N SER A 81 -12.55 12.51 4.07
CA SER A 81 -12.02 12.97 2.78
C SER A 81 -11.96 11.89 1.69
N TYR A 82 -12.25 10.62 2.02
CA TYR A 82 -12.16 9.49 1.09
C TYR A 82 -13.55 8.97 0.71
N ASN A 83 -13.62 8.30 -0.45
CA ASN A 83 -14.84 7.63 -0.89
C ASN A 83 -15.33 6.66 0.21
N PRO A 84 -16.61 6.67 0.61
CA PRO A 84 -17.12 5.76 1.64
C PRO A 84 -16.90 4.27 1.35
N LYS A 85 -16.71 3.90 0.08
CA LYS A 85 -16.41 2.52 -0.37
C LYS A 85 -14.92 2.16 -0.31
N SER A 86 -14.05 3.14 -0.11
CA SER A 86 -12.61 2.93 -0.03
C SER A 86 -12.26 2.13 1.22
N LEU A 87 -11.23 1.28 1.10
CA LEU A 87 -10.68 0.47 2.19
C LEU A 87 -11.62 -0.66 2.68
N GLY A 88 -12.59 -1.07 1.86
CA GLY A 88 -13.48 -2.21 2.12
C GLY A 88 -13.11 -3.49 1.35
N LEU A 89 -12.56 -3.35 0.13
CA LEU A 89 -12.10 -4.44 -0.73
C LEU A 89 -10.84 -3.94 -1.42
N THR A 90 -9.72 -4.11 -0.74
CA THR A 90 -8.51 -3.35 -1.07
C THR A 90 -7.66 -4.17 -2.03
N SER A 91 -7.52 -3.67 -3.25
CA SER A 91 -6.44 -4.08 -4.15
C SER A 91 -5.28 -3.11 -3.94
N LEU A 92 -4.15 -3.64 -3.53
CA LEU A 92 -2.91 -2.89 -3.40
C LEU A 92 -1.99 -3.27 -4.54
N THR A 93 -1.44 -2.29 -5.22
CA THR A 93 -0.54 -2.51 -6.34
C THR A 93 0.70 -1.65 -6.21
N THR A 94 1.86 -2.21 -6.53
CA THR A 94 3.09 -1.45 -6.78
C THR A 94 3.80 -1.97 -8.01
N THR A 95 4.24 -1.06 -8.88
CA THR A 95 4.96 -1.36 -10.13
C THR A 95 6.16 -0.42 -10.28
N GLY A 96 7.26 -0.93 -10.84
CA GLY A 96 8.43 -0.11 -11.17
C GLY A 96 8.10 0.88 -12.29
N GLY A 97 8.30 2.19 -12.04
CA GLY A 97 8.11 3.22 -13.06
C GLY A 97 9.13 3.06 -14.19
N LYS A 98 8.66 3.02 -15.44
CA LYS A 98 9.52 3.22 -16.61
C LYS A 98 9.90 4.70 -16.67
N ARG A 99 11.20 4.96 -16.75
CA ARG A 99 11.72 6.27 -17.17
C ARG A 99 11.36 6.53 -18.62
#